data_AF-A0A1W9LBR8-F1
#
_entry.id   AF-A0A1W9LBR8-F1
#
_cell.length_a   1.000
_cell.length_b   1.000
_cell.length_c   1.000
_cell.angle_alpha   90.00
_cell.angle_beta   90.00
_cell.angle_gamma   90.00
#
_symmetry.space_group_name_H-M   'P 1'
#
loop_
_entity.id
_entity.type
_entity.pdbx_description
1 polymer ?
#
loop_
_entity_poly.entity_id
_entity_poly.type
_entity_poly.pdbx_seq_one_letter_code
_entity_poly.pdbx_strand_id
1 'polypeptide(L)'
;MSARRKDGRGVPVETALPVTWSGAVGTAEGKLALGPDAALWDEFSPALYELTAALAPTSVAKPGAAAAVERGPPSHGPAGLPSGGARSTVPSPIATERGPSGADPAPDTRRLVFGLRDFAMRGTQFAINGRPVFIRGTLDCCIFPKTGHPPTDVAEWKRIVGVAKAHGLNLIRFHSWCPPEAAFIAADELGFYLHVEASSWANNTTTLGDGKPVDAWTYAETDRILRHYGNHPSFVLMAQGNEPGGKNHKAYLAKWVEHYAARDP
;
A
#
# COMPACT_ATOMS: atom_id res chain seq x y z
N MET A 1 8.74 -4.72 16.73
CA MET A 1 8.09 -4.92 15.42
C MET A 1 8.66 -6.19 14.81
N SER A 2 7.81 -7.10 14.36
CA SER A 2 8.23 -8.37 13.76
C SER A 2 7.50 -8.63 12.44
N ALA A 3 8.15 -9.34 11.52
CA ALA A 3 7.54 -9.77 10.27
C ALA A 3 7.78 -11.26 10.02
N ARG A 4 6.79 -11.93 9.46
CA ARG A 4 6.89 -13.33 9.01
C ARG A 4 6.11 -13.54 7.73
N ARG A 5 6.48 -14.54 6.92
CA ARG A 5 5.69 -14.91 5.74
C ARG A 5 4.35 -15.51 6.15
N LYS A 6 3.28 -15.16 5.43
CA LYS A 6 1.92 -15.70 5.67
C LYS A 6 1.84 -17.21 5.44
N ASP A 7 2.68 -17.76 4.55
CA ASP A 7 2.75 -19.20 4.26
C ASP A 7 3.65 -19.99 5.24
N GLY A 8 4.20 -19.32 6.27
CA GLY A 8 5.08 -19.91 7.26
C GLY A 8 6.50 -20.22 6.80
N ARG A 9 6.87 -19.88 5.55
CA ARG A 9 8.23 -20.11 5.04
C ARG A 9 9.20 -19.02 5.50
N GLY A 10 10.48 -19.39 5.67
CA GLY A 10 11.53 -18.46 6.09
C GLY A 10 11.55 -18.19 7.60
N VAL A 11 12.55 -17.43 8.04
CA VAL A 11 12.76 -17.11 9.46
C VAL A 11 12.08 -15.79 9.79
N PRO A 12 11.23 -15.72 10.85
CA PRO A 12 10.69 -14.45 11.32
C PRO A 12 11.81 -13.48 11.68
N VAL A 13 11.63 -12.20 11.36
CA VAL A 13 12.56 -11.14 11.77
C VAL A 13 11.90 -10.21 12.77
N GLU A 14 12.70 -9.61 13.64
CA GLU A 14 12.25 -8.68 14.66
C GLU A 14 13.23 -7.54 14.85
N THR A 15 12.71 -6.35 15.13
CA THR A 15 13.48 -5.17 15.53
C THR A 15 12.70 -4.33 16.53
N ALA A 16 13.42 -3.61 17.39
CA ALA A 16 12.85 -2.59 18.28
C ALA A 16 13.16 -1.19 17.71
N LEU A 17 12.17 -0.30 17.73
CA LEU A 17 12.32 1.08 17.27
C LEU A 17 11.99 2.02 18.44
N PRO A 18 12.80 3.07 18.65
CA PRO A 18 12.44 4.09 19.62
C PRO A 18 11.19 4.85 19.14
N VAL A 19 10.25 5.08 20.05
CA VAL A 19 9.05 5.90 19.79
C VAL A 19 9.35 7.33 20.23
N THR A 20 9.15 8.28 19.32
CA THR A 20 9.18 9.71 19.60
C THR A 20 7.77 10.18 19.92
N TRP A 21 7.61 10.97 20.98
CA TRP A 21 6.29 11.44 21.42
C TRP A 21 6.16 12.95 21.23
N SER A 22 5.04 13.39 20.67
CA SER A 22 4.62 14.78 20.58
C SER A 22 3.20 14.91 21.12
N GLY A 23 3.07 15.33 22.38
CA GLY A 23 1.80 15.29 23.11
C GLY A 23 1.25 13.87 23.20
N ALA A 24 0.02 13.67 22.69
CA ALA A 24 -0.65 12.37 22.69
C ALA A 24 -0.29 11.47 21.48
N VAL A 25 0.55 11.95 20.56
CA VAL A 25 0.89 11.21 19.33
C VAL A 25 2.30 10.65 19.46
N GLY A 26 2.41 9.31 19.36
CA GLY A 26 3.68 8.59 19.27
C GLY A 26 3.97 8.22 17.82
N THR A 27 5.21 8.44 17.37
CA THR A 27 5.69 8.05 16.04
C THR A 27 6.96 7.22 16.15
N ALA A 28 7.07 6.20 15.31
CA ALA A 28 8.29 5.43 15.14
C ALA A 28 8.48 5.14 13.65
N GLU A 29 9.68 5.38 13.14
CA GLU A 29 10.07 5.07 11.77
C GLU A 29 11.37 4.27 11.81
N GLY A 30 11.45 3.24 10.97
CA GLY A 30 12.63 2.40 10.91
C GLY A 30 12.57 1.40 9.78
N LYS A 31 13.71 0.76 9.51
CA LYS A 31 13.85 -0.27 8.49
C LYS A 31 13.88 -1.64 9.14
N LEU A 32 13.14 -2.58 8.57
CA LEU A 32 13.21 -4.00 8.92
C LEU A 32 13.85 -4.76 7.77
N ALA A 33 15.07 -5.27 7.99
CA ALA A 33 15.77 -6.07 6.99
C ALA A 33 15.18 -7.49 6.98
N LEU A 34 14.52 -7.87 5.88
CA LEU A 34 13.97 -9.22 5.70
C LEU A 34 15.00 -10.24 5.19
N GLY A 35 16.22 -9.78 4.90
CA GLY A 35 17.31 -10.59 4.34
C GLY A 35 17.33 -10.62 2.80
N PRO A 36 18.44 -11.06 2.19
CA PRO A 36 18.60 -11.11 0.74
C PRO A 36 17.67 -12.12 0.04
N ASP A 37 17.22 -13.14 0.78
CA ASP A 37 16.34 -14.21 0.28
C ASP A 37 14.85 -13.91 0.50
N ALA A 38 14.51 -12.66 0.82
CA ALA A 38 13.13 -12.25 1.00
C ALA A 38 12.35 -12.42 -0.31
N ALA A 39 11.31 -13.25 -0.28
CA ALA A 39 10.48 -13.52 -1.44
C ALA A 39 9.71 -12.26 -1.86
N LEU A 40 9.78 -11.93 -3.15
CA LEU A 40 9.07 -10.80 -3.73
C LEU A 40 7.64 -11.20 -4.12
N TRP A 41 6.77 -10.20 -4.17
CA TRP A 41 5.41 -10.27 -4.64
C TRP A 41 5.33 -9.91 -6.13
N ASP A 42 4.68 -10.74 -6.93
CA ASP A 42 4.27 -10.45 -8.30
C ASP A 42 3.07 -11.31 -8.74
N GLU A 43 2.65 -11.21 -10.01
CA GLU A 43 1.48 -11.92 -10.55
C GLU A 43 1.62 -13.46 -10.54
N PHE A 44 2.83 -13.99 -10.42
CA PHE A 44 3.14 -15.42 -10.43
C PHE A 44 3.56 -15.93 -9.04
N SER A 45 4.17 -15.05 -8.24
CA SER A 45 4.69 -15.34 -6.90
C SER A 45 4.13 -14.33 -5.90
N PRO A 46 2.87 -14.44 -5.45
CA PRO A 46 2.25 -13.48 -4.54
C PRO A 46 2.73 -13.66 -3.08
N ALA A 47 4.01 -13.39 -2.83
CA ALA A 47 4.59 -13.53 -1.50
C ALA A 47 4.08 -12.44 -0.54
N LEU A 48 3.27 -12.86 0.43
CA LEU A 48 2.75 -11.97 1.48
C LEU A 48 3.42 -12.22 2.84
N TYR A 49 3.53 -11.14 3.60
CA TYR A 49 4.08 -11.06 4.95
C TYR A 49 3.04 -10.47 5.90
N GLU A 50 3.06 -10.91 7.15
CA GLU A 50 2.36 -10.25 8.25
C GLU A 50 3.38 -9.49 9.09
N LEU A 51 3.19 -8.18 9.21
CA LEU A 51 3.93 -7.30 10.11
C LEU A 51 3.13 -7.12 11.40
N THR A 52 3.75 -7.35 12.55
CA THR A 52 3.19 -7.07 13.87
C THR A 52 3.97 -5.94 14.52
N ALA A 53 3.31 -4.83 14.82
CA ALA A 53 3.84 -3.75 15.64
C ALA A 53 3.20 -3.84 17.02
N ALA A 54 4.02 -3.84 18.07
CA ALA A 54 3.57 -3.88 19.45
C ALA A 54 4.24 -2.74 20.23
N LEU A 55 3.44 -1.95 20.95
CA LEU A 55 3.92 -0.94 21.87
C LEU A 55 4.10 -1.57 23.25
N ALA A 56 5.35 -1.78 23.65
CA ALA A 56 5.69 -2.28 24.97
C ALA A 56 6.06 -1.11 25.90
N PRO A 57 5.59 -1.10 27.17
CA PRO A 57 6.07 -0.16 28.16
C PRO A 57 7.58 -0.38 28.41
N THR A 58 8.31 0.70 28.69
CA THR A 58 9.79 0.70 28.81
C THR A 58 10.34 -0.10 30.00
N SER A 59 9.50 -0.80 30.76
CA SER A 59 9.89 -1.52 31.97
C SER A 59 10.11 -3.03 31.75
N VAL A 60 10.88 -3.45 30.73
CA VAL A 60 11.67 -4.70 30.80
C VAL A 60 12.90 -4.56 29.87
N ALA A 61 13.87 -3.73 30.25
CA ALA A 61 15.24 -3.98 29.79
C ALA A 61 15.76 -5.21 30.54
N LYS A 62 15.87 -6.37 29.87
CA LYS A 62 16.74 -7.44 30.38
C LYS A 62 18.18 -6.88 30.37
N PRO A 63 18.93 -6.95 31.48
CA PRO A 63 20.31 -6.51 31.47
C PRO A 63 21.14 -7.51 30.65
N GLY A 64 21.69 -7.08 29.52
CA GLY A 64 22.65 -7.87 28.77
C GLY A 64 22.68 -7.60 27.27
N ALA A 65 23.40 -6.54 26.88
CA ALA A 65 24.27 -6.45 25.69
C ALA A 65 24.43 -4.96 25.35
N ALA A 66 25.47 -4.34 25.89
CA ALA A 66 25.91 -3.03 25.42
C ALA A 66 26.36 -3.17 23.96
N ALA A 67 25.64 -2.53 23.04
CA ALA A 67 26.14 -2.33 21.68
C ALA A 67 27.14 -1.17 21.71
N ALA A 68 28.42 -1.49 21.54
CA ALA A 68 29.48 -0.51 21.37
C ALA A 68 29.27 0.26 20.06
N VAL A 69 29.27 1.59 20.14
CA VAL A 69 29.27 2.47 18.98
C VAL A 69 30.72 2.72 18.59
N GLU A 70 31.25 1.96 17.63
CA GLU A 70 32.51 2.33 16.97
C GLU A 70 32.23 3.24 15.76
N ARG A 71 32.85 4.43 15.79
CA ARG A 71 32.90 5.35 14.64
C ARG A 71 34.13 5.00 13.81
N GLY A 72 33.93 4.44 12.62
CA GLY A 72 34.96 4.32 11.59
C GLY A 72 35.02 5.56 10.66
N PRO A 73 36.19 5.93 10.12
CA PRO A 73 36.38 7.12 9.28
C PRO A 73 35.89 6.91 7.82
N PRO A 74 35.75 7.98 7.01
CA PRO A 74 35.08 7.91 5.71
C PRO A 74 36.00 7.35 4.62
N SER A 75 35.43 6.57 3.69
CA SER A 75 36.12 6.19 2.44
C SER A 75 35.23 6.46 1.22
N HIS A 76 35.90 6.85 0.12
CA HIS A 76 35.36 7.38 -1.11
C HIS A 76 35.00 6.30 -2.16
N GLY A 77 33.78 6.37 -2.71
CA GLY A 77 33.34 6.01 -4.09
C GLY A 77 33.12 4.52 -4.46
N PRO A 78 32.45 4.21 -5.60
CA PRO A 78 31.40 4.92 -6.34
C PRO A 78 30.06 4.13 -6.47
N ALA A 79 29.10 4.77 -7.15
CA ALA A 79 27.67 4.48 -7.33
C ALA A 79 27.22 3.06 -7.74
N GLY A 80 26.04 2.65 -7.26
CA GLY A 80 25.22 1.58 -7.86
C GLY A 80 24.01 1.16 -7.01
N LEU A 81 22.80 1.36 -7.55
CA LEU A 81 21.44 0.97 -7.10
C LEU A 81 20.72 1.92 -6.13
N PRO A 82 19.57 2.52 -6.52
CA PRO A 82 18.60 2.97 -5.55
C PRO A 82 17.82 1.75 -5.02
N SER A 83 17.77 1.64 -3.70
CA SER A 83 16.91 0.71 -2.98
C SER A 83 15.49 1.24 -2.98
N GLY A 84 14.60 0.60 -3.74
CA GLY A 84 13.15 0.79 -3.63
C GLY A 84 12.68 0.20 -2.30
N GLY A 85 12.84 0.97 -1.22
CA GLY A 85 12.17 0.69 0.04
C GLY A 85 10.77 1.28 -0.03
N ALA A 86 9.74 0.45 0.07
CA ALA A 86 8.37 0.90 0.20
C ALA A 86 8.26 1.90 1.36
N ARG A 87 8.07 3.18 1.03
CA ARG A 87 7.78 4.24 2.00
C ARG A 87 6.28 4.47 2.01
N SER A 88 5.56 3.68 2.80
CA SER A 88 4.19 4.03 3.17
C SER A 88 4.26 5.02 4.33
N THR A 89 4.19 6.32 4.06
CA THR A 89 4.19 7.38 5.08
C THR A 89 2.79 7.74 5.57
N VAL A 90 1.79 6.88 5.39
CA VAL A 90 0.43 7.23 5.77
C VAL A 90 0.04 6.59 7.11
N PRO A 91 -0.11 7.38 8.19
CA PRO A 91 -0.48 6.84 9.49
C PRO A 91 -1.91 6.30 9.46
N SER A 92 -2.08 4.99 9.67
CA SER A 92 -3.37 4.42 10.06
C SER A 92 -3.56 4.65 11.58
N PRO A 93 -4.68 5.23 12.03
CA PRO A 93 -4.91 5.49 13.45
C PRO A 93 -5.08 4.17 14.23
N ILE A 94 -4.49 4.14 15.42
CA ILE A 94 -4.61 3.05 16.39
C ILE A 94 -5.87 3.31 17.23
N ALA A 95 -6.93 2.51 17.03
CA ALA A 95 -8.10 2.44 17.91
C ALA A 95 -7.86 1.43 19.05
N THR A 96 -8.31 1.76 20.26
CA THR A 96 -8.07 1.02 21.51
C THR A 96 -9.29 0.22 21.95
N GLU A 97 -9.08 -1.00 22.46
CA GLU A 97 -10.02 -1.71 23.33
C GLU A 97 -9.36 -1.85 24.72
N ARG A 98 -10.01 -1.36 25.78
CA ARG A 98 -9.51 -1.52 27.17
C ARG A 98 -10.01 -2.84 27.76
N GLY A 99 -9.09 -3.71 28.14
CA GLY A 99 -9.37 -4.86 28.99
C GLY A 99 -9.60 -4.48 30.47
N PRO A 100 -10.16 -5.38 31.29
CA PRO A 100 -10.52 -5.12 32.68
C PRO A 100 -9.29 -4.89 33.59
N SER A 101 -9.46 -4.03 34.59
CA SER A 101 -8.43 -3.56 35.51
C SER A 101 -7.86 -4.69 36.39
N GLY A 102 -6.55 -4.94 36.30
CA GLY A 102 -5.83 -5.81 37.23
C GLY A 102 -4.66 -6.61 36.63
N ALA A 103 -4.57 -6.70 35.30
CA ALA A 103 -3.39 -7.25 34.61
C ALA A 103 -2.45 -6.12 34.20
N ASP A 104 -1.13 -6.39 34.15
CA ASP A 104 -0.21 -5.53 33.39
C ASP A 104 -0.85 -5.24 32.03
N PRO A 105 -0.94 -3.98 31.59
CA PRO A 105 -1.62 -3.65 30.36
C PRO A 105 -0.98 -4.44 29.22
N ALA A 106 -1.77 -5.31 28.58
CA ALA A 106 -1.32 -6.05 27.42
C ALA A 106 -0.78 -5.06 26.38
N PRO A 107 0.35 -5.38 25.71
CA PRO A 107 0.95 -4.46 24.76
C PRO A 107 -0.04 -4.15 23.63
N ASP A 108 -0.23 -2.87 23.34
CA ASP A 108 -1.07 -2.43 22.24
C ASP A 108 -0.44 -2.91 20.92
N THR A 109 -1.19 -3.72 20.17
CA THR A 109 -0.65 -4.48 19.04
C THR A 109 -1.48 -4.24 17.79
N ARG A 110 -0.79 -3.98 16.68
CA ARG A 110 -1.36 -3.86 15.35
C ARG A 110 -0.71 -4.85 14.40
N ARG A 111 -1.52 -5.42 13.52
CA ARG A 111 -1.09 -6.33 12.47
C ARG A 111 -1.49 -5.77 11.13
N LEU A 112 -0.61 -5.88 10.15
CA LEU A 112 -0.88 -5.54 8.76
C LEU A 112 -0.24 -6.56 7.83
N VAL A 113 -0.81 -6.71 6.65
CA VAL A 113 -0.29 -7.56 5.59
C VAL A 113 0.38 -6.68 4.54
N PHE A 114 1.51 -7.12 4.01
CA PHE A 114 2.21 -6.44 2.93
C PHE A 114 2.91 -7.45 2.01
N GLY A 115 3.35 -6.99 0.84
CA GLY A 115 4.19 -7.74 -0.09
C GLY A 115 5.36 -6.87 -0.57
N LEU A 116 6.53 -7.49 -0.76
CA LEU A 116 7.70 -6.77 -1.27
C LEU A 116 7.67 -6.74 -2.79
N ARG A 117 7.57 -5.56 -3.39
CA ARG A 117 7.68 -5.43 -4.84
C ARG A 117 8.27 -4.10 -5.25
N ASP A 118 8.86 -4.08 -6.43
CA ASP A 118 9.23 -2.88 -7.16
C ASP A 118 8.40 -2.81 -8.44
N PHE A 119 7.47 -1.87 -8.56
CA PHE A 119 6.69 -1.64 -9.77
C PHE A 119 7.06 -0.28 -10.34
N ALA A 120 7.69 -0.25 -11.51
CA ALA A 120 8.31 0.95 -12.05
C ALA A 120 8.18 1.04 -13.56
N MET A 121 8.40 2.24 -14.11
CA MET A 121 8.64 2.39 -15.54
C MET A 121 10.11 2.21 -15.88
N ARG A 122 10.40 1.50 -16.97
CA ARG A 122 11.71 1.38 -17.60
C ARG A 122 11.61 1.82 -19.05
N GLY A 123 11.99 3.08 -19.30
CA GLY A 123 11.76 3.71 -20.60
C GLY A 123 10.25 3.81 -20.88
N THR A 124 9.78 3.09 -21.89
CA THR A 124 8.37 3.06 -22.31
C THR A 124 7.60 1.83 -21.81
N GLN A 125 8.20 1.01 -20.96
CA GLN A 125 7.61 -0.25 -20.48
C GLN A 125 7.41 -0.23 -18.96
N PHE A 126 6.38 -0.92 -18.48
CA PHE A 126 6.28 -1.26 -17.06
C PHE A 126 7.21 -2.42 -16.71
N ALA A 127 7.70 -2.44 -15.48
CA ALA A 127 8.47 -3.54 -14.92
C ALA A 127 8.00 -3.85 -13.49
N ILE A 128 7.97 -5.15 -13.15
CA ILE A 128 7.76 -5.67 -11.80
C ILE A 128 9.03 -6.42 -11.37
N ASN A 129 9.59 -6.06 -10.22
CA ASN A 129 10.82 -6.65 -9.67
C ASN A 129 11.97 -6.65 -10.70
N GLY A 130 12.05 -5.56 -11.46
CA GLY A 130 13.01 -5.36 -12.54
C GLY A 130 12.81 -6.20 -13.82
N ARG A 131 11.68 -6.88 -13.97
CA ARG A 131 11.34 -7.63 -15.18
C ARG A 131 10.23 -6.89 -15.95
N PRO A 132 10.38 -6.64 -17.26
CA PRO A 132 9.31 -6.05 -18.06
C PRO A 132 8.01 -6.84 -17.93
N VAL A 133 6.90 -6.14 -17.75
CA VAL A 133 5.56 -6.73 -17.63
C VAL A 133 4.63 -6.14 -18.67
N PHE A 134 3.88 -7.02 -19.34
CA PHE A 134 2.81 -6.62 -20.26
C PHE A 134 1.49 -6.63 -19.51
N ILE A 135 0.84 -5.46 -19.41
CA ILE A 135 -0.45 -5.32 -18.74
C ILE A 135 -1.56 -5.84 -19.65
N ARG A 136 -2.33 -6.81 -19.15
CA ARG A 136 -3.46 -7.45 -19.81
C ARG A 136 -4.68 -7.16 -18.95
N GLY A 137 -5.22 -5.97 -19.11
CA GLY A 137 -6.27 -5.44 -18.24
C GLY A 137 -7.68 -5.70 -18.76
N THR A 138 -8.62 -5.85 -17.84
CA THR A 138 -10.05 -5.60 -18.08
C THR A 138 -10.50 -4.36 -17.31
N LEU A 139 -11.70 -3.90 -17.65
CA LEU A 139 -12.37 -2.78 -17.01
C LEU A 139 -13.56 -3.29 -16.19
N ASP A 140 -13.78 -2.74 -15.00
CA ASP A 140 -14.93 -3.02 -14.15
C ASP A 140 -15.69 -1.72 -13.79
N CYS A 141 -16.99 -1.67 -14.08
CA CYS A 141 -17.88 -0.52 -13.84
C CYS A 141 -18.83 -0.73 -12.63
N CYS A 142 -18.47 -1.55 -11.65
CA CYS A 142 -19.32 -1.88 -10.50
C CYS A 142 -20.67 -2.55 -10.92
N ILE A 143 -20.60 -3.46 -11.88
CA ILE A 143 -21.77 -4.07 -12.54
C ILE A 143 -22.28 -5.31 -11.81
N PHE A 144 -22.99 -5.12 -10.70
CA PHE A 144 -23.54 -6.20 -9.87
C PHE A 144 -25.08 -6.20 -9.87
N PRO A 145 -25.74 -6.72 -10.94
CA PRO A 145 -27.19 -6.54 -11.14
C PRO A 145 -28.07 -7.23 -10.10
N LYS A 146 -27.57 -8.27 -9.42
CA LYS A 146 -28.34 -9.00 -8.40
C LYS A 146 -28.42 -8.25 -7.06
N THR A 147 -27.36 -7.51 -6.71
CA THR A 147 -27.21 -6.85 -5.41
C THR A 147 -27.30 -5.33 -5.49
N GLY A 148 -27.02 -4.74 -6.66
CA GLY A 148 -26.90 -3.29 -6.85
C GLY A 148 -25.64 -2.68 -6.25
N HIS A 149 -24.75 -3.49 -5.69
CA HIS A 149 -23.50 -3.06 -5.05
C HIS A 149 -22.43 -4.17 -5.17
N PRO A 150 -21.13 -3.83 -5.06
CA PRO A 150 -20.06 -4.81 -5.16
C PRO A 150 -20.07 -5.74 -3.94
N PRO A 151 -19.64 -7.00 -4.09
CA PRO A 151 -19.45 -7.90 -2.97
C PRO A 151 -18.40 -7.32 -2.02
N THR A 152 -18.60 -7.49 -0.72
CA THR A 152 -17.65 -7.05 0.32
C THR A 152 -16.92 -8.22 0.95
N ASP A 153 -17.12 -9.44 0.45
CA ASP A 153 -16.45 -10.65 0.90
C ASP A 153 -15.28 -11.02 -0.03
N VAL A 154 -14.19 -11.50 0.56
CA VAL A 154 -12.96 -11.87 -0.17
C VAL A 154 -13.20 -13.08 -1.09
N ALA A 155 -14.11 -13.98 -0.74
CA ALA A 155 -14.33 -15.21 -1.50
C ALA A 155 -14.88 -14.92 -2.90
N GLU A 156 -15.84 -14.02 -3.02
CA GLU A 156 -16.40 -13.61 -4.29
C GLU A 156 -15.38 -12.84 -5.14
N TRP A 157 -14.57 -11.98 -4.53
CA TRP A 157 -13.48 -11.31 -5.25
C TRP A 157 -12.41 -12.29 -5.72
N LYS A 158 -12.08 -13.34 -4.95
CA LYS A 158 -11.21 -14.42 -5.41
C LYS A 158 -11.80 -15.15 -6.61
N ARG A 159 -13.11 -15.37 -6.64
CA ARG A 159 -13.80 -15.95 -7.80
C ARG A 159 -13.66 -15.04 -9.03
N ILE A 160 -13.94 -13.74 -8.88
CA ILE A 160 -13.83 -12.74 -9.97
C ILE A 160 -12.41 -12.66 -10.52
N VAL A 161 -11.42 -12.46 -9.64
CA VAL A 161 -10.00 -12.40 -10.00
C VAL A 161 -9.54 -13.72 -10.62
N GLY A 162 -9.96 -14.86 -10.07
CA GLY A 162 -9.66 -16.18 -10.61
C GLY A 162 -10.15 -16.38 -12.04
N VAL A 163 -11.38 -15.92 -12.35
CA VAL A 163 -11.92 -15.93 -13.72
C VAL A 163 -11.09 -15.03 -14.63
N ALA A 164 -10.76 -13.80 -14.21
CA ALA A 164 -9.91 -12.91 -15.01
C ALA A 164 -8.54 -13.55 -15.31
N LYS A 165 -7.89 -14.17 -14.32
CA LYS A 165 -6.64 -14.90 -14.50
C LYS A 165 -6.79 -16.09 -15.46
N ALA A 166 -7.89 -16.83 -15.38
CA ALA A 166 -8.15 -17.95 -16.30
C ALA A 166 -8.27 -17.50 -17.77
N HIS A 167 -8.67 -16.24 -18.00
CA HIS A 167 -8.66 -15.60 -19.32
C HIS A 167 -7.32 -14.95 -19.70
N GLY A 168 -6.26 -15.14 -18.89
CA GLY A 168 -4.93 -14.61 -19.14
C GLY A 168 -4.75 -13.13 -18.77
N LEU A 169 -5.75 -12.52 -18.12
CA LEU A 169 -5.66 -11.15 -17.62
C LEU A 169 -4.81 -11.09 -16.36
N ASN A 170 -4.24 -9.92 -16.08
CA ASN A 170 -3.48 -9.66 -14.86
C ASN A 170 -3.82 -8.33 -14.19
N LEU A 171 -4.76 -7.56 -14.74
CA LEU A 171 -5.19 -6.29 -14.16
C LEU A 171 -6.69 -6.08 -14.27
N ILE A 172 -7.29 -5.46 -13.24
CA ILE A 172 -8.62 -4.85 -13.30
C ILE A 172 -8.44 -3.35 -13.08
N ARG A 173 -8.96 -2.55 -14.01
CA ARG A 173 -9.19 -1.11 -13.81
C ARG A 173 -10.61 -0.91 -13.29
N PHE A 174 -10.72 -0.29 -12.12
CA PHE A 174 -12.00 0.11 -11.54
C PHE A 174 -12.40 1.46 -12.11
N HIS A 175 -13.23 1.41 -13.16
CA HIS A 175 -13.58 2.57 -13.97
C HIS A 175 -14.48 3.52 -13.19
N SER A 176 -13.89 4.64 -12.77
CA SER A 176 -14.54 5.68 -11.97
C SER A 176 -15.06 5.21 -10.63
N TRP A 177 -14.39 4.24 -10.00
CA TRP A 177 -14.68 3.86 -8.61
C TRP A 177 -13.48 3.23 -7.88
N CYS A 178 -13.56 3.16 -6.55
CA CYS A 178 -12.64 2.40 -5.71
C CYS A 178 -13.34 1.14 -5.17
N PRO A 179 -12.75 -0.06 -5.33
CA PRO A 179 -13.35 -1.29 -4.82
C PRO A 179 -13.23 -1.40 -3.29
N PRO A 180 -13.99 -2.30 -2.65
CA PRO A 180 -13.83 -2.60 -1.23
C PRO A 180 -12.51 -3.33 -0.95
N GLU A 181 -12.04 -3.29 0.30
CA GLU A 181 -10.82 -3.97 0.78
C GLU A 181 -10.75 -5.46 0.35
N ALA A 182 -11.90 -6.12 0.29
CA ALA A 182 -11.99 -7.51 -0.15
C ALA A 182 -11.41 -7.77 -1.55
N ALA A 183 -11.52 -6.81 -2.47
CA ALA A 183 -10.91 -6.89 -3.80
C ALA A 183 -9.39 -6.84 -3.73
N PHE A 184 -8.84 -5.95 -2.89
CA PHE A 184 -7.40 -5.82 -2.68
C PHE A 184 -6.83 -7.07 -2.02
N ILE A 185 -7.48 -7.60 -0.98
CA ILE A 185 -7.05 -8.85 -0.33
C ILE A 185 -7.04 -10.01 -1.33
N ALA A 186 -8.10 -10.15 -2.14
CA ALA A 186 -8.15 -11.20 -3.15
C ALA A 186 -7.05 -11.05 -4.21
N ALA A 187 -6.80 -9.83 -4.68
CA ALA A 187 -5.78 -9.54 -5.67
C ALA A 187 -4.36 -9.75 -5.13
N ASP A 188 -4.10 -9.38 -3.88
CA ASP A 188 -2.85 -9.63 -3.16
C ASP A 188 -2.57 -11.13 -3.06
N GLU A 189 -3.55 -11.92 -2.64
CA GLU A 189 -3.39 -13.36 -2.41
C GLU A 189 -3.27 -14.14 -3.71
N LEU A 190 -3.87 -13.66 -4.80
CA LEU A 190 -3.85 -14.32 -6.10
C LEU A 190 -2.76 -13.81 -7.04
N GLY A 191 -2.04 -12.74 -6.69
CA GLY A 191 -1.06 -12.11 -7.58
C GLY A 191 -1.75 -11.47 -8.77
N PHE A 192 -2.47 -10.38 -8.53
CA PHE A 192 -3.24 -9.67 -9.55
C PHE A 192 -3.12 -8.16 -9.33
N TYR A 193 -3.02 -7.40 -10.41
CA TYR A 193 -2.81 -5.96 -10.35
C TYR A 193 -4.12 -5.19 -10.33
N LEU A 194 -4.16 -4.10 -9.57
CA LEU A 194 -5.31 -3.20 -9.50
C LEU A 194 -4.92 -1.81 -10.00
N HIS A 195 -5.78 -1.26 -10.84
CA HIS A 195 -5.79 0.15 -11.23
C HIS A 195 -7.03 0.81 -10.65
N VAL A 196 -6.83 1.63 -9.62
CA VAL A 196 -7.90 2.22 -8.80
C VAL A 196 -8.09 3.70 -9.16
N GLU A 197 -9.33 4.18 -9.09
CA GLU A 197 -9.66 5.58 -9.34
C GLU A 197 -10.28 6.26 -8.12
N ALA A 198 -10.05 7.58 -7.98
CA ALA A 198 -10.69 8.40 -6.95
C ALA A 198 -12.18 8.69 -7.25
N SER A 199 -12.86 7.77 -7.93
CA SER A 199 -14.30 7.81 -8.26
C SER A 199 -14.81 9.10 -8.92
N SER A 200 -14.03 9.66 -9.85
CA SER A 200 -14.38 10.88 -10.58
C SER A 200 -14.62 10.61 -12.07
N TRP A 201 -15.68 11.17 -12.64
CA TRP A 201 -15.91 11.26 -14.09
C TRP A 201 -16.31 12.69 -14.45
N ALA A 202 -15.37 13.61 -14.24
CA ALA A 202 -15.60 15.04 -14.34
C ALA A 202 -15.52 15.54 -15.78
N ASN A 203 -16.56 15.29 -16.59
CA ASN A 203 -16.66 15.76 -17.98
C ASN A 203 -17.83 16.72 -18.26
N ASN A 204 -19.03 16.18 -18.44
CA ASN A 204 -20.23 16.86 -18.93
C ASN A 204 -21.02 17.49 -17.79
N THR A 205 -20.92 16.94 -16.58
CA THR A 205 -21.66 17.38 -15.39
C THR A 205 -20.83 18.32 -14.51
N THR A 206 -19.50 18.26 -14.61
CA THR A 206 -18.57 19.15 -13.92
C THR A 206 -17.24 19.21 -14.66
N THR A 207 -16.40 20.16 -14.27
CA THR A 207 -15.08 20.42 -14.86
C THR A 207 -14.03 20.47 -13.75
N LEU A 208 -12.78 20.11 -14.09
CA LEU A 208 -11.66 20.14 -13.16
C LEU A 208 -10.80 21.39 -13.31
N GLY A 209 -10.25 21.84 -12.17
CA GLY A 209 -9.33 22.97 -12.11
C GLY A 209 -10.00 24.34 -12.10
N ASP A 210 -11.30 24.39 -11.82
CA ASP A 210 -12.10 25.62 -11.77
C ASP A 210 -12.42 26.06 -10.33
N GLY A 211 -11.81 25.42 -9.32
CA GLY A 211 -12.04 25.72 -7.90
C GLY A 211 -13.38 25.20 -7.37
N LYS A 212 -14.00 24.26 -8.10
CA LYS A 212 -15.27 23.63 -7.71
C LYS A 212 -15.04 22.62 -6.58
N PRO A 213 -16.08 22.24 -5.80
CA PRO A 213 -15.94 21.25 -4.74
C PRO A 213 -15.32 19.91 -5.17
N VAL A 214 -15.52 19.49 -6.43
CA VAL A 214 -14.92 18.27 -6.99
C VAL A 214 -13.39 18.29 -6.98
N ASP A 215 -12.77 19.46 -7.13
CA ASP A 215 -11.32 19.62 -7.12
C ASP A 215 -10.76 19.26 -5.74
N ALA A 216 -11.36 19.78 -4.67
CA ALA A 216 -10.95 19.48 -3.30
C ALA A 216 -11.31 18.04 -2.89
N TRP A 217 -12.50 17.57 -3.32
CA TRP A 217 -12.96 16.22 -3.02
C TRP A 217 -12.04 15.16 -3.62
N THR A 218 -11.55 15.37 -4.84
CA THR A 218 -10.63 14.44 -5.51
C THR A 218 -9.35 14.21 -4.70
N TYR A 219 -8.74 15.27 -4.15
CA TYR A 219 -7.58 15.12 -3.26
C TYR A 219 -7.97 14.39 -1.96
N ALA A 220 -9.06 14.82 -1.31
CA ALA A 220 -9.49 14.20 -0.06
C ALA A 220 -9.80 12.71 -0.21
N GLU A 221 -10.41 12.30 -1.32
CA GLU A 221 -10.73 10.92 -1.62
C GLU A 221 -9.49 10.10 -1.99
N THR A 222 -8.60 10.67 -2.80
CA THR A 222 -7.30 10.06 -3.10
C THR A 222 -6.53 9.79 -1.82
N ASP A 223 -6.48 10.77 -0.90
CA ASP A 223 -5.82 10.60 0.37
C ASP A 223 -6.43 9.42 1.14
N ARG A 224 -7.76 9.35 1.27
CA ARG A 224 -8.45 8.25 1.97
C ARG A 224 -8.11 6.89 1.37
N ILE A 225 -8.13 6.77 0.04
CA ILE A 225 -7.79 5.55 -0.69
C ILE A 225 -6.35 5.14 -0.36
N LEU A 226 -5.38 6.05 -0.46
CA LEU A 226 -3.98 5.77 -0.15
C LEU A 226 -3.78 5.40 1.33
N ARG A 227 -4.46 6.07 2.27
CA ARG A 227 -4.35 5.72 3.70
C ARG A 227 -4.86 4.32 3.99
N HIS A 228 -5.95 3.93 3.34
CA HIS A 228 -6.64 2.69 3.64
C HIS A 228 -6.01 1.51 2.91
N TYR A 229 -5.65 1.70 1.63
CA TYR A 229 -5.28 0.63 0.74
C TYR A 229 -3.83 0.66 0.24
N GLY A 230 -3.06 1.71 0.55
CA GLY A 230 -1.70 1.89 0.01
C GLY A 230 -0.70 0.79 0.39
N ASN A 231 -0.99 -0.03 1.40
CA ASN A 231 -0.13 -1.16 1.79
C ASN A 231 -0.37 -2.44 0.96
N HIS A 232 -1.40 -2.46 0.09
CA HIS A 232 -1.71 -3.62 -0.75
C HIS A 232 -0.72 -3.70 -1.92
N PRO A 233 0.08 -4.77 -2.04
CA PRO A 233 0.98 -4.95 -3.17
C PRO A 233 0.23 -5.06 -4.51
N SER A 234 -1.04 -5.45 -4.53
CA SER A 234 -1.85 -5.42 -5.76
C SER A 234 -2.14 -4.02 -6.29
N PHE A 235 -2.12 -2.98 -5.46
CA PHE A 235 -2.42 -1.60 -5.87
C PHE A 235 -1.20 -0.97 -6.56
N VAL A 236 -1.14 -1.07 -7.89
CA VAL A 236 0.05 -0.66 -8.68
C VAL A 236 -0.17 0.58 -9.55
N LEU A 237 -1.41 0.94 -9.83
CA LEU A 237 -1.76 2.10 -10.63
C LEU A 237 -2.91 2.87 -10.00
N MET A 238 -2.79 4.19 -9.98
CA MET A 238 -3.86 5.07 -9.57
C MET A 238 -4.10 6.14 -10.62
N ALA A 239 -5.37 6.41 -10.91
CA ALA A 239 -5.78 7.56 -11.69
C ALA A 239 -6.74 8.45 -10.89
N GLN A 240 -6.76 9.73 -11.24
CA GLN A 240 -7.68 10.69 -10.64
C GLN A 240 -9.15 10.31 -10.92
N GLY A 241 -9.42 9.78 -12.11
CA GLY A 241 -10.75 9.48 -12.60
C GLY A 241 -10.76 9.28 -14.12
N ASN A 242 -11.95 9.26 -14.70
CA ASN A 242 -12.16 9.04 -16.13
C ASN A 242 -12.46 10.35 -16.87
N GLU A 243 -11.91 10.46 -18.09
CA GLU A 243 -12.23 11.51 -19.07
C GLU A 243 -12.40 12.93 -18.50
N PRO A 244 -11.42 13.47 -17.78
CA PRO A 244 -11.54 14.79 -17.19
C PRO A 244 -11.72 15.87 -18.26
N GLY A 245 -12.66 16.78 -18.03
CA GLY A 245 -13.05 17.88 -18.91
C GLY A 245 -12.88 19.26 -18.26
N GLY A 246 -13.06 20.29 -19.07
CA GLY A 246 -12.88 21.70 -18.69
C GLY A 246 -11.58 22.31 -19.21
N LYS A 247 -11.51 23.64 -19.28
CA LYS A 247 -10.34 24.34 -19.84
C LYS A 247 -9.06 24.10 -19.01
N ASN A 248 -9.21 23.93 -17.70
CA ASN A 248 -8.10 23.91 -16.74
C ASN A 248 -7.69 22.50 -16.28
N HIS A 249 -8.37 21.43 -16.75
CA HIS A 249 -8.16 20.07 -16.24
C HIS A 249 -6.70 19.60 -16.34
N LYS A 250 -6.00 19.90 -17.44
CA LYS A 250 -4.60 19.47 -17.62
C LYS A 250 -3.67 20.05 -16.55
N ALA A 251 -3.80 21.35 -16.27
CA ALA A 251 -2.97 22.03 -15.28
C ALA A 251 -3.29 21.56 -13.85
N TYR A 252 -4.57 21.28 -13.58
CA TYR A 252 -4.99 20.68 -12.31
C TYR A 252 -4.43 19.26 -12.13
N LEU A 253 -4.58 18.40 -13.14
CA LEU A 253 -4.13 17.00 -13.08
C LEU A 253 -2.61 16.87 -13.01
N ALA A 254 -1.86 17.74 -13.68
CA ALA A 254 -0.40 17.76 -13.55
C ALA A 254 0.02 17.98 -12.09
N LYS A 255 -0.59 18.97 -11.41
CA LYS A 255 -0.36 19.23 -9.99
C LYS A 255 -0.82 18.08 -9.10
N TRP A 256 -1.91 17.41 -9.44
CA TRP A 256 -2.38 16.23 -8.73
C TRP A 256 -1.38 15.07 -8.84
N VAL A 257 -0.88 14.77 -10.04
CA VAL A 257 0.14 13.73 -10.27
C VAL A 257 1.43 14.06 -9.52
N GLU A 258 1.95 15.29 -9.64
CA GLU A 258 3.15 15.73 -8.93
C GLU A 258 3.00 15.60 -7.40
N HIS A 259 1.83 15.98 -6.87
CA HIS A 259 1.53 15.94 -5.44
C HIS A 259 1.57 14.51 -4.86
N TYR A 260 1.02 13.53 -5.59
CA TYR A 260 0.95 12.15 -5.14
C TYR A 260 2.20 11.34 -5.45
N ALA A 261 2.88 11.60 -6.57
CA ALA A 261 4.19 11.03 -6.84
C ALA A 261 5.23 11.38 -5.76
N ALA A 262 5.10 12.55 -5.11
CA ALA A 262 5.95 12.93 -3.99
C ALA A 262 5.60 12.24 -2.65
N ARG A 263 4.40 11.66 -2.53
CA ARG A 263 3.87 11.05 -1.29
C ARG A 263 3.89 9.52 -1.31
N ASP A 264 3.85 8.94 -2.50
CA ASP A 264 3.98 7.50 -2.75
C ASP A 264 5.08 7.29 -3.81
N PRO A 265 6.36 7.38 -3.39
CA PRO A 265 7.51 7.40 -4.29
C PRO A 265 7.89 6.04 -4.86
#